data_AF-A0ABD6GBG1-F1
#
_entry.id   AF-A0ABD6GBG1-F1
#
_cell.length_a   1.000
_cell.length_b   1.000
_cell.length_c   1.000
_cell.angle_alpha   90.00
_cell.angle_beta   90.00
_cell.angle_gamma   90.00
#
_symmetry.space_group_name_H-M   'P 1'
#
loop_
_entity.id
_entity.type
_entity.pdbx_description
1 polymer ?
#
loop_
_entity_poly.entity_id
_entity_poly.type
_entity_poly.pdbx_seq_one_letter_code
_entity_poly.pdbx_strand_id
1 'polypeptide(L)' 'MIHMGLLNVIRRMALREKQSIREISRRTGLSRNSVRWPLARVPGLRRCAWSWHL' A
#
# COMPACT_ATOMS: atom_id res chain seq x y z
N MET A 1 14.95 -8.13 2.36
CA MET A 1 15.30 -7.12 1.33
C MET A 1 14.16 -7.06 0.33
N ILE A 2 13.55 -5.89 0.11
CA ILE A 2 12.44 -5.74 -0.83
C ILE A 2 13.03 -5.25 -2.16
N HIS A 3 12.85 -6.03 -3.23
CA HIS A 3 13.33 -5.66 -4.55
C HIS A 3 12.60 -4.41 -5.08
N MET A 4 13.32 -3.51 -5.75
CA MET A 4 12.78 -2.25 -6.30
C MET A 4 11.56 -2.48 -7.23
N GLY A 5 11.48 -3.64 -7.89
CA GLY A 5 10.32 -4.02 -8.69
C GLY A 5 9.04 -4.16 -7.86
N LEU A 6 9.12 -4.73 -6.66
CA LEU A 6 7.97 -4.94 -5.78
C LEU A 6 7.41 -3.61 -5.24
N LEU A 7 8.30 -2.66 -4.94
CA LEU A 7 7.92 -1.30 -4.56
C LEU A 7 7.15 -0.56 -5.66
N ASN A 8 7.49 -0.81 -6.92
CA ASN A 8 6.81 -0.18 -8.05
C ASN A 8 5.42 -0.76 -8.28
N VAL A 9 5.29 -2.09 -8.10
CA VAL A 9 3.99 -2.78 -8.17
C VAL A 9 3.05 -2.33 -7.04
N ILE A 10 3.54 -2.26 -5.79
CA ILE A 10 2.75 -1.77 -4.64
C ILE A 10 2.29 -0.33 -4.86
N ARG A 11 3.19 0.56 -5.31
CA ARG A 11 2.82 1.95 -5.62
C ARG A 11 1.79 2.03 -6.74
N ARG A 12 1.90 1.21 -7.79
CA ARG A 12 0.92 1.16 -8.88
C ARG A 12 -0.46 0.71 -8.38
N MET A 13 -0.53 -0.36 -7.60
CA MET A 13 -1.79 -0.84 -7.02
C MET A 13 -2.42 0.17 -6.06
N ALA A 14 -1.63 0.85 -5.23
CA ALA A 14 -2.14 1.83 -4.29
C ALA A 14 -2.53 3.17 -4.93
N LEU A 15 -1.78 3.65 -5.92
CA LEU A 15 -1.98 4.98 -6.53
C LEU A 15 -2.92 4.95 -7.74
N ARG A 16 -2.81 3.94 -8.60
CA ARG A 16 -3.66 3.83 -9.80
C ARG A 16 -4.95 3.09 -9.52
N GLU A 17 -4.84 1.93 -8.89
CA GLU A 17 -6.02 1.08 -8.60
C GLU A 17 -6.69 1.44 -7.27
N LYS A 18 -6.15 2.42 -6.52
CA LYS A 18 -6.66 2.89 -5.22
C LYS A 18 -6.95 1.75 -4.24
N GLN A 19 -6.22 0.65 -4.34
CA GLN A 19 -6.46 -0.52 -3.51
C GLN A 19 -6.05 -0.25 -2.06
N SER A 20 -6.80 -0.82 -1.12
CA SER A 20 -6.48 -0.71 0.30
C SER A 20 -5.19 -1.48 0.63
N ILE A 21 -4.46 -1.00 1.64
CA ILE A 21 -3.23 -1.68 2.14
C ILE A 21 -3.51 -3.15 2.51
N ARG A 22 -4.72 -3.45 2.98
CA ARG A 22 -5.14 -4.82 3.34
C ARG A 22 -5.32 -5.70 2.09
N GLU A 23 -5.96 -5.17 1.05
CA GLU A 23 -6.14 -5.84 -0.23
C GLU A 23 -4.80 -6.15 -0.89
N ILE A 24 -3.90 -5.17 -0.90
CA ILE A 24 -2.54 -5.29 -1.42
C ILE A 24 -1.76 -6.34 -0.62
N SER A 25 -1.84 -6.31 0.72
CA SER A 25 -1.19 -7.28 1.61
C SER A 25 -1.68 -8.71 1.35
N ARG A 26 -3.00 -8.90 1.15
CA ARG A 26 -3.58 -10.22 0.80
C ARG A 26 -3.10 -10.72 -0.56
N ARG A 27 -3.05 -9.85 -1.57
CA ARG A 27 -2.65 -10.22 -2.95
C ARG A 27 -1.16 -10.48 -3.12
N THR A 28 -0.33 -9.75 -2.38
CA THR A 28 1.14 -9.84 -2.50
C THR A 28 1.78 -10.76 -1.46
N GLY A 29 1.02 -11.22 -0.46
CA GLY A 29 1.56 -12.00 0.66
C GLY A 29 2.52 -11.19 1.56
N LEU A 30 2.54 -9.86 1.40
CA LEU A 30 3.44 -9.00 2.16
C LEU A 30 2.80 -8.55 3.47
N SER A 31 3.65 -8.39 4.48
CA SER A 31 3.28 -7.70 5.72
C SER A 31 2.73 -6.31 5.42
N ARG A 32 1.67 -5.91 6.14
CA ARG A 32 1.10 -4.56 6.08
C ARG A 32 2.16 -3.48 6.29
N ASN A 33 3.20 -3.74 7.08
CA ASN A 33 4.27 -2.79 7.31
C ASN A 33 5.11 -2.59 6.04
N SER A 34 5.44 -3.67 5.32
CA SER A 34 6.16 -3.63 4.04
C SER A 34 5.40 -2.88 2.94
N VAL A 35 4.06 -2.86 3.01
CA VAL A 35 3.18 -2.08 2.12
C VAL A 35 3.00 -0.64 2.62
N ARG A 36 3.02 -0.41 3.94
CA ARG A 36 2.88 0.91 4.56
C ARG A 36 4.11 1.80 4.32
N TRP A 37 5.33 1.29 4.47
CA TRP A 37 6.56 2.09 4.30
C TRP A 37 6.66 2.78 2.92
N PRO A 38 6.41 2.10 1.79
CA PRO A 38 6.44 2.70 0.46
C PRO A 38 5.33 3.74 0.24
N LEU A 39 4.20 3.58 0.93
CA LEU A 39 3.02 4.44 0.79
C LEU A 39 3.02 5.62 1.76
N ALA A 40 3.74 5.51 2.89
CA ALA A 40 3.90 6.58 3.87
C ALA A 40 4.63 7.79 3.28
N ARG A 41 5.44 7.58 2.23
CA ARG A 41 6.13 8.65 1.50
C ARG A 41 5.24 9.34 0.45
N VAL A 42 4.01 8.86 0.22
CA VAL A 42 3.08 9.45 -0.75
C VAL A 42 2.13 10.42 -0.03
N PRO A 43 2.20 11.73 -0.31
CA PRO A 43 1.23 12.70 0.19
C PRO A 43 -0.12 12.45 -0.50
N GLY A 44 -1.09 11.86 0.20
CA GLY A 44 -2.45 11.63 -0.31
C GLY A 44 -3.11 10.34 0.15
N LEU A 45 -2.32 9.29 0.42
CA LEU A 45 -2.85 8.00 0.90
C LEU A 45 -3.30 8.02 2.38
N ARG A 46 -2.95 9.08 3.11
CA ARG A 46 -3.34 9.28 4.52
C ARG A 46 -4.86 9.39 4.72
N ARG A 47 -5.65 9.71 3.69
CA ARG A 47 -7.13 9.84 3.82
C ARG A 47 -7.90 8.54 3.58
N CYS A 48 -7.36 7.61 2.80
CA CYS A 48 -8.10 6.38 2.44
C CYS A 48 -7.89 5.22 3.44
N ALA A 49 -6.83 5.25 4.25
CA ALA A 49 -6.50 4.17 5.17
C ALA A 49 -7.17 4.27 6.56
N TRP A 50 -7.78 5.43 6.87
CA TRP A 50 -8.40 5.71 8.18
C TRP A 50 -9.93 5.87 8.11
N SER A 51 -10.54 5.63 6.95
CA SER A 51 -11.99 5.41 6.88
C SER A 51 -12.29 3.93 7.21
N TRP A 52 -11.96 3.56 8.44
CA TRP A 52 -12.69 2.53 9.17
C TRP A 52 -13.58 3.33 10.10
N HIS A 53 -14.85 3.49 9.70
CA HIS A 53 -15.89 3.95 10.60
C HIS A 53 -15.97 2.91 11.73
N LEU A 54 -15.81 3.39 12.98
CA LEU A 54 -15.73 2.64 14.25
C LEU A 54 -14.36 2.04 14.61
#